data_AF-A0A817GRZ7-F1
#
_entry.id   AF-A0A817GRZ7-F1
#
_cell.length_a   1.000
_cell.length_b   1.000
_cell.length_c   1.000
_cell.angle_alpha   90.00
_cell.angle_beta   90.00
_cell.angle_gamma   90.00
#
_symmetry.space_group_name_H-M   'P 1'
#
loop_
_entity.id
_entity.type
_entity.pdbx_description
1 polymer ?
#
loop_
_entity_poly.entity_id
_entity_poly.type
_entity_poly.pdbx_seq_one_letter_code
_entity_poly.pdbx_strand_id
1 'polypeptide(L)'
;MVRSSSTIKLNIGLIHIGSCPLHLIHNSFKIGIDSTTNWSIEEFLNNLAFWFSRSPSRREDYLKVAKYISNDIGKFIRRFIITRWLDAGPIMERIIKQWTNLNEYFIKFIPINQLDIGEATRLGLNNLSNEENKQFFSDIRNIYSSITKELTRTLPLNNDLLRHLKCLHPMMRHSETSHISIMNIARSFPQMIVPDEIDRITAEWYLYQNENIPNEWYEKTNEYHAIDYYWKNIFTLKTNTGTDKFIALPKLIKCVLALSHGNADVERGFSENAFLLTDDRSLLSDASINGLRATRDGVKFFGNGKPHEVPITKALLDSVRGAHSRYCIDLEKRQQELLTNKNLVNEEKQNDFFIEKQNDLYDEQKCLHKNLTNIQKMIDEGTERLTSAISSKDFKEIETSLLLIEGGNEKLAMTTTHIVCNSSKLNQLKKKQKK
;
A
#
# COMPACT_ATOMS: atom_id res chain seq x y z
N MET A 1 -6.19 -17.55 40.69
CA MET A 1 -7.25 -18.14 39.85
C MET A 1 -7.21 -17.44 38.50
N VAL A 2 -6.57 -18.12 37.54
CA VAL A 2 -6.24 -17.57 36.22
C VAL A 2 -7.49 -17.60 35.34
N ARG A 3 -7.80 -16.46 34.73
CA ARG A 3 -8.81 -16.30 33.67
C ARG A 3 -8.32 -17.01 32.41
N SER A 4 -9.08 -18.00 31.93
CA SER A 4 -8.94 -18.55 30.57
C SER A 4 -10.22 -18.31 29.78
N SER A 5 -10.41 -17.07 29.32
CA SER A 5 -11.30 -16.76 28.21
C SER A 5 -10.45 -16.59 26.97
N SER A 6 -9.95 -17.71 26.42
CA SER A 6 -9.36 -17.73 25.09
C SER A 6 -10.48 -17.77 24.06
N THR A 7 -11.17 -16.64 23.90
CA THR A 7 -11.86 -16.32 22.65
C THR A 7 -10.76 -16.23 21.58
N ILE A 8 -10.54 -17.33 20.87
CA ILE A 8 -9.79 -17.33 19.62
C ILE A 8 -10.59 -16.41 18.69
N LYS A 9 -10.16 -15.15 18.59
CA LYS A 9 -10.50 -14.30 17.45
C LYS A 9 -9.94 -15.01 16.22
N LEU A 10 -10.77 -15.80 15.56
CA LEU A 10 -10.57 -16.20 14.18
C LEU A 10 -10.54 -14.90 13.37
N ASN A 11 -9.34 -14.34 13.21
CA ASN A 11 -9.06 -13.34 12.21
C ASN A 11 -9.14 -14.09 10.86
N ILE A 12 -10.36 -14.32 10.38
CA ILE A 12 -10.59 -14.94 9.07
C ILE A 12 -10.24 -13.86 8.05
N GLY A 13 -8.94 -13.69 7.81
CA GLY A 13 -8.39 -12.60 7.02
C GLY A 13 -8.71 -12.70 5.52
N LEU A 14 -8.22 -11.71 4.78
CA LEU A 14 -8.15 -11.71 3.31
C LEU A 14 -7.30 -12.90 2.82
N ILE A 15 -7.71 -13.55 1.73
CA ILE A 15 -6.94 -14.64 1.13
C ILE A 15 -5.66 -14.06 0.51
N HIS A 16 -4.50 -14.43 1.04
CA HIS A 16 -3.21 -13.95 0.56
C HIS A 16 -2.77 -14.73 -0.70
N ILE A 17 -3.07 -14.17 -1.85
CA ILE A 17 -2.68 -14.70 -3.18
C ILE A 17 -1.28 -14.25 -3.65
N GLY A 18 -0.58 -13.43 -2.84
CA GLY A 18 0.71 -12.84 -3.20
C GLY A 18 0.57 -11.50 -3.93
N SER A 19 1.71 -10.91 -4.32
CA SER A 19 1.74 -9.68 -5.13
C SER A 19 1.64 -10.00 -6.62
N CYS A 20 1.34 -8.97 -7.43
CA CYS A 20 1.16 -9.13 -8.87
C CYS A 20 2.41 -9.75 -9.53
N PRO A 21 2.31 -10.95 -10.14
CA PRO A 21 3.44 -11.62 -10.75
C PRO A 21 4.10 -10.78 -11.85
N LEU A 22 3.32 -9.97 -12.58
CA LEU A 22 3.85 -9.07 -13.62
C LEU A 22 4.75 -7.97 -13.01
N HIS A 23 4.38 -7.40 -11.86
CA HIS A 23 5.20 -6.40 -11.17
C HIS A 23 6.45 -7.02 -10.55
N LEU A 24 6.35 -8.23 -10.03
CA LEU A 24 7.49 -8.97 -9.53
C LEU A 24 8.49 -9.27 -10.65
N ILE A 25 8.00 -9.78 -11.79
CA ILE A 25 8.82 -10.03 -12.97
C ILE A 25 9.46 -8.74 -13.45
N HIS A 26 8.68 -7.66 -13.57
CA HIS A 26 9.15 -6.33 -13.94
C HIS A 26 10.32 -5.85 -13.05
N ASN A 27 10.13 -5.88 -11.73
CA ASN A 27 11.14 -5.41 -10.79
C ASN A 27 12.38 -6.31 -10.76
N SER A 28 12.20 -7.63 -10.94
CA SER A 28 13.31 -8.58 -11.03
C SER A 28 14.18 -8.31 -12.25
N PHE A 29 13.57 -8.01 -13.40
CA PHE A 29 14.28 -7.63 -14.63
C PHE A 29 15.02 -6.31 -14.49
N LYS A 30 14.36 -5.29 -13.92
CA LYS A 30 14.99 -3.98 -13.65
C LYS A 30 16.22 -4.13 -12.76
N ILE A 31 16.07 -4.75 -11.59
CA ILE A 31 17.17 -4.94 -10.62
C ILE A 31 18.31 -5.73 -11.26
N GLY A 32 18.01 -6.80 -12.00
CA GLY A 32 19.03 -7.63 -12.64
C GLY A 32 19.85 -6.89 -13.70
N ILE A 33 19.26 -5.89 -14.37
CA ILE A 33 19.98 -5.11 -15.39
C ILE A 33 20.73 -3.94 -14.73
N ASP A 34 20.09 -3.21 -13.82
CA ASP A 34 20.72 -2.13 -13.05
C ASP A 34 21.92 -2.60 -12.22
N SER A 35 21.91 -3.85 -11.74
CA SER A 35 23.02 -4.41 -10.95
C SER A 35 24.24 -4.85 -11.77
N THR A 36 24.11 -4.95 -13.10
CA THR A 36 25.09 -5.64 -13.94
C THR A 36 25.67 -4.75 -15.04
N THR A 37 25.00 -3.65 -15.40
CA THR A 37 25.51 -2.70 -16.39
C THR A 37 25.85 -1.36 -15.75
N ASN A 38 27.03 -0.80 -16.03
CA ASN A 38 27.44 0.54 -15.58
C ASN A 38 26.72 1.69 -16.32
N TRP A 39 25.75 1.38 -17.18
CA TRP A 39 24.96 2.35 -17.93
C TRP A 39 23.48 1.97 -17.86
N SER A 40 22.60 2.99 -17.89
CA SER A 40 21.15 2.79 -17.84
C SER A 40 20.61 2.41 -19.21
N ILE A 41 20.22 1.15 -19.38
CA ILE A 41 19.53 0.69 -20.60
C ILE A 41 18.21 1.45 -20.80
N GLU A 42 17.52 1.83 -19.71
CA GLU A 42 16.30 2.62 -19.76
C GLU A 42 16.57 3.98 -20.41
N GLU A 43 17.65 4.64 -19.99
CA GLU A 43 18.05 5.95 -20.49
C GLU A 43 18.48 5.87 -21.95
N PHE A 44 19.28 4.88 -22.31
CA PHE A 44 19.71 4.66 -23.69
C PHE A 44 18.55 4.39 -24.65
N LEU A 45 17.62 3.49 -24.30
CA LEU A 45 16.46 3.16 -25.13
C LEU A 45 15.54 4.36 -25.31
N ASN A 46 15.33 5.14 -24.24
CA ASN A 46 14.54 6.36 -24.30
C ASN A 46 15.21 7.44 -25.14
N ASN A 47 16.51 7.69 -24.94
CA ASN A 47 17.26 8.70 -25.69
C ASN A 47 17.29 8.39 -27.18
N LEU A 48 17.52 7.12 -27.54
CA LEU A 48 17.53 6.68 -28.93
C LEU A 48 16.15 6.83 -29.59
N ALA A 49 15.08 6.45 -28.89
CA ALA A 49 13.72 6.65 -29.39
C ALA A 49 13.37 8.14 -29.52
N PHE A 50 13.76 8.96 -28.53
CA PHE A 50 13.50 10.39 -28.54
C PHE A 50 14.23 11.12 -29.68
N TRP A 51 15.48 10.76 -29.93
CA TRP A 51 16.31 11.33 -30.98
C TRP A 51 15.61 11.34 -32.34
N PHE A 52 15.05 10.18 -32.72
CA PHE A 52 14.30 10.03 -33.97
C PHE A 52 12.87 10.54 -33.87
N SER A 53 12.21 10.44 -32.71
CA SER A 53 10.79 10.84 -32.60
C SER A 53 10.55 12.35 -32.77
N ARG A 54 11.53 13.17 -32.40
CA ARG A 54 11.36 14.63 -32.31
C ARG A 54 11.75 15.40 -33.58
N SER A 55 12.30 14.74 -34.59
CA SER A 55 12.81 15.42 -35.78
C SER A 55 12.62 14.58 -37.05
N PRO A 56 11.76 15.02 -37.98
CA PRO A 56 11.60 14.41 -39.29
C PRO A 56 12.90 14.44 -40.12
N SER A 57 13.70 15.49 -40.02
CA SER A 57 14.98 15.60 -40.75
C SER A 57 15.99 14.54 -40.29
N ARG A 58 16.12 14.31 -38.98
CA ARG A 58 16.99 13.24 -38.43
C ARG A 58 16.58 11.85 -38.91
N ARG A 59 15.27 11.60 -39.08
CA ARG A 59 14.75 10.35 -39.63
C ARG A 59 15.12 10.19 -41.10
N GLU A 60 14.97 11.25 -41.89
CA GLU A 60 15.31 11.25 -43.31
C GLU A 60 16.80 10.99 -43.53
N ASP A 61 17.64 11.65 -42.74
CA ASP A 61 19.09 11.48 -42.75
C ASP A 61 19.52 10.05 -42.40
N TYR A 62 18.95 9.47 -41.34
CA TYR A 62 19.20 8.08 -40.98
C TYR A 62 18.77 7.10 -42.07
N LEU A 63 17.63 7.35 -42.74
CA LEU A 63 17.18 6.50 -43.85
C LEU A 63 18.12 6.59 -45.06
N LYS A 64 18.71 7.76 -45.35
CA LYS A 64 19.75 7.91 -46.39
C LYS A 64 20.98 7.05 -46.06
N VAL A 65 21.44 7.10 -44.81
CA VAL A 65 22.57 6.30 -44.31
C VAL A 65 22.25 4.80 -44.36
N ALA A 66 21.10 4.38 -43.85
CA ALA A 66 20.67 2.98 -43.82
C ALA A 66 20.53 2.38 -45.24
N LYS A 67 19.98 3.15 -46.18
CA LYS A 67 19.86 2.76 -47.59
C LYS A 67 21.23 2.57 -48.26
N TYR A 68 22.20 3.43 -47.93
CA TYR A 68 23.55 3.34 -48.47
C TYR A 68 24.32 2.12 -47.96
N ILE A 69 24.18 1.78 -46.66
CA ILE A 69 24.98 0.72 -46.01
C ILE A 69 24.38 -0.67 -46.16
N SER A 70 23.07 -0.77 -45.96
CA SER A 70 22.40 -2.07 -45.79
C SER A 70 21.41 -2.40 -46.91
N ASN A 71 21.17 -1.46 -47.84
CA ASN A 71 20.14 -1.54 -48.89
C ASN A 71 18.73 -1.87 -48.35
N ASP A 72 18.50 -1.72 -47.04
CA ASP A 72 17.24 -1.91 -46.33
C ASP A 72 16.65 -0.54 -45.91
N ILE A 73 15.32 -0.49 -45.77
CA ILE A 73 14.60 0.68 -45.26
C ILE A 73 14.66 0.59 -43.74
N GLY A 74 15.65 1.25 -43.13
CA GLY A 74 15.86 1.26 -41.69
C GLY A 74 14.54 1.42 -40.89
N LYS A 75 14.33 0.55 -39.90
CA LYS A 75 13.16 0.53 -39.02
C LYS A 75 13.42 1.38 -37.78
N PHE A 76 12.59 2.39 -37.56
CA PHE A 76 12.70 3.22 -36.36
C PHE A 76 12.51 2.42 -35.08
N ILE A 77 13.26 2.83 -34.06
CA ILE A 77 13.23 2.27 -32.72
C ILE A 77 11.90 2.66 -32.06
N ARG A 78 11.21 1.68 -31.47
CA ARG A 78 9.95 1.94 -30.76
C ARG A 78 10.25 2.62 -29.43
N ARG A 79 9.32 3.47 -28.98
CA ARG A 79 9.41 4.08 -27.66
C ARG A 79 9.41 2.99 -26.60
N PHE A 80 10.46 2.95 -25.80
CA PHE A 80 10.52 2.14 -24.60
C PHE A 80 9.65 2.78 -23.52
N ILE A 81 8.91 1.97 -22.77
CA ILE A 81 8.09 2.43 -21.65
C ILE A 81 8.65 1.74 -20.41
N ILE A 82 9.06 2.55 -19.43
CA ILE A 82 9.73 2.07 -18.22
C ILE A 82 8.89 1.08 -17.41
N THR A 83 7.55 1.12 -17.55
CA THR A 83 6.64 0.17 -16.90
C THR A 83 6.45 -1.15 -17.67
N ARG A 84 7.13 -1.32 -18.82
CA ARG A 84 7.01 -2.47 -19.72
C ARG A 84 8.38 -3.01 -20.14
N TRP A 85 9.18 -3.42 -19.17
CA TRP A 85 10.52 -3.95 -19.40
C TRP A 85 10.60 -5.13 -20.39
N LEU A 86 9.54 -5.95 -20.55
CA LEU A 86 9.51 -7.03 -21.54
C LEU A 86 9.56 -6.51 -23.00
N ASP A 87 9.14 -5.28 -23.24
CA ASP A 87 9.28 -4.63 -24.56
C ASP A 87 10.74 -4.30 -24.88
N ALA A 88 11.64 -4.26 -23.88
CA ALA A 88 13.06 -3.99 -24.09
C ALA A 88 13.70 -5.03 -25.00
N GLY A 89 13.37 -6.33 -24.86
CA GLY A 89 13.94 -7.40 -25.66
C GLY A 89 13.72 -7.20 -27.18
N PRO A 90 12.46 -7.14 -27.65
CA PRO A 90 12.16 -6.88 -29.05
C PRO A 90 12.70 -5.54 -29.58
N ILE A 91 12.82 -4.51 -28.72
CA ILE A 91 13.42 -3.23 -29.07
C ILE A 91 14.94 -3.38 -29.27
N MET A 92 15.62 -4.07 -28.35
CA MET A 92 17.06 -4.34 -28.40
C MET A 92 17.43 -5.21 -29.61
N GLU A 93 16.65 -6.25 -29.91
CA GLU A 93 16.85 -7.04 -31.13
C GLU A 93 16.77 -6.18 -32.40
N ARG A 94 15.85 -5.20 -32.43
CA ARG A 94 15.72 -4.26 -33.55
C ARG A 94 16.89 -3.30 -33.64
N ILE A 95 17.44 -2.87 -32.51
CA ILE A 95 18.65 -2.03 -32.43
C ILE A 95 19.84 -2.83 -32.94
N ILE A 96 20.04 -4.06 -32.46
CA ILE A 96 21.14 -4.95 -32.85
C ILE A 96 21.11 -5.23 -34.36
N LYS A 97 19.93 -5.53 -34.92
CA LYS A 97 19.77 -5.75 -36.38
C LYS A 97 20.18 -4.55 -37.23
N GLN A 98 20.20 -3.35 -36.66
CA GLN A 98 20.51 -2.10 -37.35
C GLN A 98 21.74 -1.40 -36.76
N TRP A 99 22.53 -2.12 -35.95
CA TRP A 99 23.63 -1.56 -35.18
C TRP A 99 24.66 -0.89 -36.08
N THR A 100 25.01 -1.54 -37.19
CA THR A 100 25.92 -1.01 -38.20
C THR A 100 25.43 0.32 -38.78
N ASN A 101 24.14 0.42 -39.11
CA ASN A 101 23.54 1.65 -39.64
C ASN A 101 23.52 2.76 -38.59
N LEU A 102 23.21 2.42 -37.33
CA LEU A 102 23.19 3.37 -36.22
C LEU A 102 24.59 3.91 -35.92
N ASN A 103 25.61 3.06 -35.90
CA ASN A 103 27.00 3.48 -35.71
C ASN A 103 27.46 4.42 -36.81
N GLU A 104 27.24 4.07 -38.08
CA GLU A 104 27.60 4.96 -39.20
C GLU A 104 26.87 6.30 -39.14
N TYR A 105 25.58 6.29 -38.78
CA TYR A 105 24.80 7.51 -38.63
C TYR A 105 25.31 8.40 -37.50
N PHE A 106 25.50 7.85 -36.30
CA PHE A 106 25.90 8.64 -35.13
C PHE A 106 27.38 9.01 -35.09
N ILE A 107 28.27 8.18 -35.66
CA ILE A 107 29.73 8.36 -35.57
C ILE A 107 30.29 9.08 -36.80
N LYS A 108 29.74 8.81 -37.99
CA LYS A 108 30.32 9.33 -39.26
C LYS A 108 29.45 10.37 -39.95
N PHE A 109 28.12 10.19 -39.94
CA PHE A 109 27.20 11.07 -40.67
C PHE A 109 26.85 12.34 -39.89
N ILE A 110 26.65 12.26 -38.58
CA ILE A 110 26.36 13.43 -37.74
C ILE A 110 27.66 14.22 -37.50
N PRO A 111 27.70 15.54 -37.78
CA PRO A 111 28.86 16.37 -37.46
C PRO A 111 29.11 16.40 -35.94
N ILE A 112 30.37 16.18 -35.54
CA ILE A 112 30.82 16.10 -34.13
C ILE A 112 30.36 17.33 -33.30
N ASN A 113 30.15 18.47 -33.93
CA ASN A 113 29.78 19.72 -33.27
C ASN A 113 28.28 19.82 -32.89
N GLN A 114 27.48 18.77 -33.10
CA GLN A 114 26.05 18.72 -32.72
C GLN A 114 25.70 17.57 -31.76
N LEU A 115 26.70 16.88 -31.23
CA LEU A 115 26.51 15.66 -30.45
C LEU A 115 26.93 15.87 -28.99
N ASP A 116 25.96 16.17 -28.11
CA ASP A 116 26.18 16.07 -26.67
C ASP A 116 25.85 14.63 -26.23
N ILE A 117 26.86 13.77 -26.30
CA ILE A 117 26.83 12.44 -25.69
C ILE A 117 27.75 12.52 -24.48
N GLY A 118 27.16 12.37 -23.30
CA GLY A 118 27.87 12.46 -22.03
C GLY A 118 29.12 11.57 -21.98
N GLU A 119 30.15 12.08 -21.32
CA GLU A 119 31.54 11.59 -21.29
C GLU A 119 31.68 10.09 -20.95
N ALA A 120 30.77 9.53 -20.15
CA ALA A 120 30.73 8.11 -19.80
C ALA A 120 30.47 7.19 -21.02
N THR A 121 29.67 7.63 -21.97
CA THR A 121 29.32 6.85 -23.18
C THR A 121 30.44 6.93 -24.22
N ARG A 122 31.17 8.05 -24.26
CA ARG A 122 32.35 8.26 -25.12
C ARG A 122 33.49 7.30 -24.78
N LEU A 123 33.68 7.02 -23.49
CA LEU A 123 34.70 6.08 -23.00
C LEU A 123 34.36 4.61 -23.28
N GLY A 124 33.07 4.23 -23.26
CA GLY A 124 32.64 2.84 -23.49
C GLY A 124 32.70 2.36 -24.95
N LEU A 125 32.74 3.27 -25.92
CA LEU A 125 32.67 2.93 -27.35
C LEU A 125 34.04 2.67 -28.01
N ASN A 126 35.14 3.08 -27.38
CA ASN A 126 36.46 3.08 -28.03
C ASN A 126 37.25 1.78 -27.91
N ASN A 127 36.75 0.73 -27.25
CA ASN A 127 37.59 -0.43 -26.92
C ASN A 127 37.02 -1.83 -27.18
N LEU A 128 35.90 -2.01 -27.88
CA LEU A 128 35.28 -3.34 -28.00
C LEU A 128 36.12 -4.36 -28.83
N SER A 129 36.87 -5.23 -28.13
CA SER A 129 37.64 -6.40 -28.55
C SER A 129 36.82 -7.70 -28.45
N ASN A 130 37.36 -8.81 -28.98
CA ASN A 130 36.78 -10.16 -28.85
C ASN A 130 36.66 -10.66 -27.39
N GLU A 131 37.41 -10.10 -26.43
CA GLU A 131 37.24 -10.37 -24.99
C GLU A 131 35.96 -9.74 -24.43
N GLU A 132 35.55 -8.56 -24.87
CA GLU A 132 34.30 -7.92 -24.42
C GLU A 132 33.06 -8.66 -24.92
N ASN A 133 33.15 -9.38 -26.04
CA ASN A 133 32.07 -10.27 -26.49
C ASN A 133 31.86 -11.44 -25.51
N LYS A 134 32.93 -12.03 -24.98
CA LYS A 134 32.84 -13.08 -23.95
C LYS A 134 32.37 -12.51 -22.60
N GLN A 135 32.82 -11.29 -22.25
CA GLN A 135 32.36 -10.60 -21.05
C GLN A 135 30.86 -10.25 -21.14
N PHE A 136 30.38 -9.80 -22.30
CA PHE A 136 28.96 -9.54 -22.57
C PHE A 136 28.09 -10.78 -22.37
N PHE A 137 28.49 -11.96 -22.88
CA PHE A 137 27.74 -13.20 -22.63
C PHE A 137 27.83 -13.68 -21.17
N SER A 138 28.94 -13.40 -20.49
CA SER A 138 29.08 -13.62 -19.04
C SER A 138 28.16 -12.72 -18.23
N ASP A 139 28.07 -11.44 -18.59
CA ASP A 139 27.21 -10.45 -17.97
C ASP A 139 25.73 -10.77 -18.22
N ILE A 140 25.37 -11.17 -19.45
CA ILE A 140 24.03 -11.69 -19.77
C ILE A 140 23.69 -12.91 -18.91
N ARG A 141 24.62 -13.85 -18.74
CA ARG A 141 24.42 -15.03 -17.90
C ARG A 141 24.22 -14.63 -16.43
N ASN A 142 24.93 -13.61 -15.96
CA ASN A 142 24.79 -13.07 -14.60
C ASN A 142 23.47 -12.30 -14.42
N ILE A 143 23.00 -11.58 -15.45
CA ILE A 143 21.67 -10.94 -15.49
C ILE A 143 20.59 -12.02 -15.36
N TYR A 144 20.61 -13.05 -16.22
CA TYR A 144 19.63 -14.13 -16.15
C TYR A 144 19.69 -14.90 -14.82
N SER A 145 20.89 -15.11 -14.26
CA SER A 145 21.06 -15.72 -12.94
C SER A 145 20.45 -14.87 -11.83
N SER A 146 20.66 -13.55 -11.85
CA SER A 146 20.12 -12.61 -10.85
C SER A 146 18.60 -12.45 -10.96
N ILE A 147 18.08 -12.33 -12.18
CA ILE A 147 16.64 -12.36 -12.47
C ILE A 147 16.03 -13.65 -11.95
N THR A 148 16.64 -14.81 -12.24
CA THR A 148 16.11 -16.12 -11.81
C THR A 148 16.10 -16.25 -10.29
N LYS A 149 17.15 -15.78 -9.59
CA LYS A 149 17.19 -15.76 -8.11
C LYS A 149 16.08 -14.89 -7.54
N GLU A 150 15.87 -13.71 -8.10
CA GLU A 150 14.86 -12.77 -7.61
C GLU A 150 13.43 -13.25 -7.92
N LEU A 151 13.19 -13.81 -9.11
CA LEU A 151 11.93 -14.46 -9.47
C LEU A 151 11.63 -15.64 -8.54
N THR A 152 12.63 -16.48 -8.24
CA THR A 152 12.47 -17.62 -7.33
C THR A 152 12.15 -17.17 -5.91
N ARG A 153 12.73 -16.04 -5.46
CA ARG A 153 12.49 -15.46 -4.14
C ARG A 153 11.11 -14.81 -4.02
N THR A 154 10.64 -14.16 -5.08
CA THR A 154 9.49 -13.25 -5.01
C THR A 154 8.20 -13.85 -5.54
N LEU A 155 8.26 -14.71 -6.56
CA LEU A 155 7.05 -15.32 -7.12
C LEU A 155 6.44 -16.27 -6.08
N PRO A 156 5.09 -16.32 -5.97
CA PRO A 156 4.39 -17.23 -5.07
C PRO A 156 4.41 -18.68 -5.61
N LEU A 157 5.56 -19.18 -6.04
CA LEU A 157 5.74 -20.51 -6.64
C LEU A 157 5.33 -21.63 -5.67
N ASN A 158 5.39 -21.37 -4.37
CA ASN A 158 5.01 -22.28 -3.30
C ASN A 158 3.58 -22.02 -2.78
N ASN A 159 2.79 -21.16 -3.42
CA ASN A 159 1.41 -20.93 -3.00
C ASN A 159 0.54 -22.11 -3.46
N ASP A 160 0.12 -22.94 -2.50
CA ASP A 160 -0.65 -24.16 -2.75
C ASP A 160 -2.00 -23.86 -3.41
N LEU A 161 -2.68 -22.77 -3.03
CA LEU A 161 -3.93 -22.36 -3.65
C LEU A 161 -3.72 -22.11 -5.15
N LEU A 162 -2.73 -21.31 -5.53
CA LEU A 162 -2.42 -21.02 -6.94
C LEU A 162 -2.04 -22.27 -7.74
N ARG A 163 -1.36 -23.24 -7.11
CA ARG A 163 -1.05 -24.53 -7.74
C ARG A 163 -2.33 -25.31 -8.03
N HIS A 164 -3.28 -25.34 -7.12
CA HIS A 164 -4.55 -26.03 -7.29
C HIS A 164 -5.46 -25.36 -8.32
N LEU A 165 -5.39 -24.02 -8.50
CA LEU A 165 -6.20 -23.29 -9.50
C LEU A 165 -6.02 -23.79 -10.94
N LYS A 166 -4.90 -24.47 -11.25
CA LYS A 166 -4.66 -25.09 -12.56
C LYS A 166 -5.77 -26.06 -12.97
N CYS A 167 -6.44 -26.70 -12.01
CA CYS A 167 -7.53 -27.65 -12.30
C CYS A 167 -8.74 -27.01 -12.99
N LEU A 168 -8.87 -25.68 -12.96
CA LEU A 168 -9.96 -24.95 -13.61
C LEU A 168 -9.80 -24.84 -15.13
N HIS A 169 -8.61 -25.13 -15.65
CA HIS A 169 -8.38 -25.14 -17.08
C HIS A 169 -9.11 -26.34 -17.73
N PRO A 170 -9.81 -26.17 -18.86
CA PRO A 170 -10.56 -27.25 -19.52
C PRO A 170 -9.72 -28.52 -19.77
N MET A 171 -8.46 -28.34 -20.19
CA MET A 171 -7.52 -29.46 -20.42
C MET A 171 -7.13 -30.23 -19.16
N MET A 172 -7.29 -29.65 -17.97
CA MET A 172 -6.94 -30.31 -16.70
C MET A 172 -8.12 -31.08 -16.10
N ARG A 173 -9.29 -31.06 -16.75
CA ARG A 173 -10.53 -31.71 -16.31
C ARG A 173 -10.34 -33.19 -16.00
N HIS A 174 -9.69 -33.93 -16.89
CA HIS A 174 -9.47 -35.37 -16.72
C HIS A 174 -8.17 -35.70 -15.96
N SER A 175 -7.50 -34.69 -15.39
CA SER A 175 -6.32 -34.95 -14.56
C SER A 175 -6.71 -35.68 -13.28
N GLU A 176 -5.96 -36.72 -12.93
CA GLU A 176 -6.15 -37.50 -11.71
C GLU A 176 -6.11 -36.63 -10.44
N THR A 177 -5.37 -35.52 -10.46
CA THR A 177 -5.22 -34.61 -9.30
C THR A 177 -6.24 -33.48 -9.25
N SER A 178 -7.13 -33.37 -10.24
CA SER A 178 -8.08 -32.27 -10.35
C SER A 178 -9.11 -32.26 -9.22
N HIS A 179 -9.61 -33.44 -8.82
CA HIS A 179 -10.58 -33.59 -7.73
C HIS A 179 -9.97 -33.19 -6.37
N ILE A 180 -8.72 -33.60 -6.09
CA ILE A 180 -7.97 -33.18 -4.90
C ILE A 180 -7.78 -31.65 -4.92
N SER A 181 -7.47 -31.11 -6.08
CA SER A 181 -7.25 -29.68 -6.26
C SER A 181 -8.52 -28.87 -5.99
N ILE A 182 -9.69 -29.28 -6.51
CA ILE A 182 -10.93 -28.54 -6.23
C ILE A 182 -11.34 -28.64 -4.75
N MET A 183 -11.10 -29.78 -4.10
CA MET A 183 -11.33 -29.93 -2.66
C MET A 183 -10.45 -28.98 -1.84
N ASN A 184 -9.17 -28.90 -2.17
CA ASN A 184 -8.23 -28.00 -1.49
C ASN A 184 -8.53 -26.53 -1.76
N ILE A 185 -8.99 -26.19 -2.96
CA ILE A 185 -9.55 -24.86 -3.26
C ILE A 185 -10.74 -24.61 -2.33
N ALA A 186 -11.74 -25.48 -2.29
CA ALA A 186 -12.93 -25.31 -1.44
C ALA A 186 -12.58 -25.04 0.05
N ARG A 187 -11.62 -25.81 0.59
CA ARG A 187 -11.08 -25.64 1.95
C ARG A 187 -10.41 -24.28 2.18
N SER A 188 -9.89 -23.66 1.12
CA SER A 188 -9.25 -22.34 1.18
C SER A 188 -10.26 -21.18 1.21
N PHE A 189 -11.57 -21.44 1.05
CA PHE A 189 -12.65 -20.44 1.14
C PHE A 189 -13.65 -20.74 2.28
N PRO A 190 -13.22 -20.87 3.54
CA PRO A 190 -14.12 -21.25 4.65
C PRO A 190 -15.18 -20.20 4.98
N GLN A 191 -15.02 -18.96 4.51
CA GLN A 191 -16.01 -17.89 4.67
C GLN A 191 -17.23 -18.04 3.75
N MET A 192 -17.04 -18.70 2.60
CA MET A 192 -18.08 -18.79 1.57
C MET A 192 -18.60 -20.21 1.40
N ILE A 193 -17.77 -21.22 1.66
CA ILE A 193 -18.09 -22.64 1.50
C ILE A 193 -18.09 -23.32 2.87
N VAL A 194 -19.23 -23.89 3.24
CA VAL A 194 -19.34 -24.67 4.49
C VAL A 194 -18.82 -26.10 4.27
N PRO A 195 -18.38 -26.82 5.32
CA PRO A 195 -17.82 -28.18 5.16
C PRO A 195 -18.71 -29.16 4.39
N ASP A 196 -20.03 -29.12 4.61
CA ASP A 196 -21.01 -29.96 3.90
C ASP A 196 -21.06 -29.66 2.38
N GLU A 197 -20.82 -28.41 1.99
CA GLU A 197 -20.72 -28.03 0.58
C GLU A 197 -19.46 -28.60 -0.09
N ILE A 198 -18.39 -28.93 0.66
CA ILE A 198 -17.15 -29.48 0.10
C ILE A 198 -17.40 -30.88 -0.46
N ASP A 199 -18.11 -31.73 0.27
CA ASP A 199 -18.45 -33.07 -0.18
C ASP A 199 -19.37 -33.01 -1.41
N ARG A 200 -20.32 -32.07 -1.39
CA ARG A 200 -21.19 -31.80 -2.54
C ARG A 200 -20.43 -31.30 -3.76
N ILE A 201 -19.47 -30.37 -3.60
CA ILE A 201 -18.59 -29.88 -4.66
C ILE A 201 -17.78 -31.04 -5.25
N THR A 202 -17.30 -31.94 -4.40
CA THR A 202 -16.53 -33.12 -4.83
C THR A 202 -17.37 -34.04 -5.71
N ALA A 203 -18.61 -34.34 -5.29
CA ALA A 203 -19.55 -35.11 -6.10
C ALA A 203 -19.90 -34.40 -7.42
N GLU A 204 -20.20 -33.10 -7.36
CA GLU A 204 -20.48 -32.27 -8.55
C GLU A 204 -19.26 -32.22 -9.50
N TRP A 205 -18.03 -32.23 -8.98
CA TRP A 205 -16.81 -32.27 -9.80
C TRP A 205 -16.67 -33.59 -10.56
N TYR A 206 -16.95 -34.73 -9.93
CA TYR A 206 -16.95 -36.02 -10.62
C TYR A 206 -18.02 -36.10 -11.71
N LEU A 207 -19.21 -35.55 -11.47
CA LEU A 207 -20.23 -35.41 -12.52
C LEU A 207 -19.70 -34.53 -13.65
N TYR A 208 -19.14 -33.37 -13.30
CA TYR A 208 -18.50 -32.47 -14.25
C TYR A 208 -17.36 -33.13 -15.03
N GLN A 209 -16.60 -34.08 -14.51
CA GLN A 209 -15.57 -34.78 -15.28
C GLN A 209 -16.14 -35.71 -16.35
N ASN A 210 -17.34 -36.24 -16.14
CA ASN A 210 -17.97 -37.24 -17.02
C ASN A 210 -18.95 -36.63 -18.05
N GLU A 211 -19.22 -35.32 -17.98
CA GLU A 211 -20.04 -34.63 -18.98
C GLU A 211 -19.44 -34.65 -20.40
N ASN A 212 -20.29 -34.53 -21.41
CA ASN A 212 -19.81 -34.30 -22.77
C ASN A 212 -19.77 -32.79 -23.03
N ILE A 213 -18.56 -32.20 -23.07
CA ILE A 213 -18.38 -30.75 -23.24
C ILE A 213 -17.89 -30.49 -24.68
N PRO A 214 -18.60 -29.68 -25.47
CA PRO A 214 -18.17 -29.33 -26.83
C PRO A 214 -16.83 -28.58 -26.84
N ASN A 215 -15.95 -28.91 -27.79
CA ASN A 215 -14.66 -28.23 -27.95
C ASN A 215 -14.82 -26.73 -28.19
N GLU A 216 -15.88 -26.32 -28.87
CA GLU A 216 -16.24 -24.92 -29.15
C GLU A 216 -16.40 -24.06 -27.89
N TRP A 217 -16.60 -24.67 -26.72
CA TRP A 217 -16.78 -23.92 -25.48
C TRP A 217 -15.46 -23.41 -24.89
N TYR A 218 -14.33 -24.00 -25.32
CA TYR A 218 -13.00 -23.61 -24.86
C TYR A 218 -12.01 -23.30 -25.99
N GLU A 219 -12.20 -23.82 -27.21
CA GLU A 219 -11.39 -23.51 -28.38
C GLU A 219 -12.07 -22.46 -29.28
N LYS A 220 -11.31 -21.40 -29.58
CA LYS A 220 -11.56 -20.41 -30.63
C LYS A 220 -10.51 -20.63 -31.72
N THR A 221 -10.72 -20.18 -32.96
CA THR A 221 -9.75 -20.31 -34.07
C THR A 221 -8.29 -20.03 -33.63
N ASN A 222 -7.50 -21.09 -33.39
CA ASN A 222 -6.14 -21.10 -32.86
C ASN A 222 -5.90 -20.39 -31.49
N GLU A 223 -6.93 -20.13 -30.69
CA GLU A 223 -6.83 -19.51 -29.37
C GLU A 223 -7.81 -20.15 -28.38
N TYR A 224 -7.65 -19.92 -27.07
CA TYR A 224 -8.64 -20.35 -26.09
C TYR A 224 -9.65 -19.24 -25.80
N HIS A 225 -10.90 -19.62 -25.54
CA HIS A 225 -11.87 -18.70 -24.96
C HIS A 225 -11.43 -18.27 -23.55
N ALA A 226 -11.89 -17.09 -23.12
CA ALA A 226 -11.69 -16.64 -21.75
C ALA A 226 -12.31 -17.65 -20.76
N ILE A 227 -11.63 -17.87 -19.63
CA ILE A 227 -11.98 -18.93 -18.68
C ILE A 227 -13.39 -18.76 -18.09
N ASP A 228 -13.83 -17.51 -17.91
CA ASP A 228 -15.17 -17.14 -17.44
C ASP A 228 -16.26 -17.49 -18.46
N TYR A 229 -15.98 -17.32 -19.77
CA TYR A 229 -16.88 -17.75 -20.84
C TYR A 229 -17.11 -19.26 -20.81
N TYR A 230 -16.03 -20.03 -20.67
CA TYR A 230 -16.10 -21.49 -20.55
C TYR A 230 -16.97 -21.91 -19.35
N TRP A 231 -16.65 -21.42 -18.15
CA TRP A 231 -17.39 -21.78 -16.93
C TRP A 231 -18.84 -21.30 -16.95
N LYS A 232 -19.12 -20.15 -17.58
CA LYS A 232 -20.49 -19.68 -17.79
C LYS A 232 -21.33 -20.72 -18.54
N ASN A 233 -20.79 -21.33 -19.60
CA ASN A 233 -21.51 -22.36 -20.35
C ASN A 233 -21.76 -23.62 -19.50
N ILE A 234 -20.77 -24.04 -18.70
CA ILE A 234 -20.92 -25.16 -17.76
C ILE A 234 -22.05 -24.91 -16.75
N PHE A 235 -22.17 -23.68 -16.24
CA PHE A 235 -23.21 -23.33 -15.28
C PHE A 235 -24.63 -23.35 -15.87
N THR A 236 -24.77 -23.31 -17.20
CA THR A 236 -26.08 -23.39 -17.86
C THR A 236 -26.60 -24.81 -18.04
N LEU A 237 -25.79 -25.83 -17.77
CA LEU A 237 -26.18 -27.23 -17.89
C LEU A 237 -27.31 -27.56 -16.91
N LYS A 238 -28.36 -28.18 -17.44
CA LYS A 238 -29.54 -28.62 -16.67
C LYS A 238 -29.58 -30.15 -16.59
N THR A 239 -30.21 -30.66 -15.54
CA THR A 239 -30.61 -32.07 -15.45
C THR A 239 -31.81 -32.33 -16.35
N ASN A 240 -32.15 -33.61 -16.55
CA ASN A 240 -33.33 -34.03 -17.31
C ASN A 240 -34.66 -33.52 -16.70
N THR A 241 -34.64 -33.07 -15.44
CA THR A 241 -35.78 -32.47 -14.73
C THR A 241 -35.84 -30.94 -14.87
N GLY A 242 -34.92 -30.33 -15.64
CA GLY A 242 -34.87 -28.88 -15.87
C GLY A 242 -34.23 -28.07 -14.74
N THR A 243 -33.77 -28.71 -13.65
CA THR A 243 -33.04 -28.04 -12.56
C THR A 243 -31.57 -27.84 -12.92
N ASP A 244 -30.90 -26.87 -12.30
CA ASP A 244 -29.45 -26.69 -12.48
C ASP A 244 -28.68 -27.95 -12.11
N LYS A 245 -27.73 -28.34 -12.98
CA LYS A 245 -26.96 -29.57 -12.81
C LYS A 245 -25.92 -29.45 -11.69
N PHE A 246 -25.42 -28.24 -11.46
CA PHE A 246 -24.44 -27.93 -10.43
C PHE A 246 -24.94 -26.76 -9.59
N ILE A 247 -24.82 -26.87 -8.27
CA ILE A 247 -25.34 -25.87 -7.33
C ILE A 247 -24.20 -25.32 -6.46
N ALA A 248 -23.39 -26.21 -5.87
CA ALA A 248 -22.28 -25.81 -5.01
C ALA A 248 -21.01 -25.47 -5.79
N LEU A 249 -20.75 -26.16 -6.90
CA LEU A 249 -19.59 -25.93 -7.75
C LEU A 249 -19.57 -24.51 -8.37
N PRO A 250 -20.66 -23.98 -8.97
CA PRO A 250 -20.65 -22.63 -9.53
C PRO A 250 -20.36 -21.55 -8.48
N LYS A 251 -20.82 -21.76 -7.24
CA LYS A 251 -20.54 -20.86 -6.12
C LYS A 251 -19.03 -20.77 -5.87
N LEU A 252 -18.36 -21.91 -5.72
CA LEU A 252 -16.90 -21.95 -5.54
C LEU A 252 -16.14 -21.33 -6.71
N ILE A 253 -16.48 -21.72 -7.95
CA ILE A 253 -15.77 -21.22 -9.13
C ILE A 253 -15.92 -19.70 -9.27
N LYS A 254 -17.10 -19.14 -8.99
CA LYS A 254 -17.30 -17.68 -8.98
C LYS A 254 -16.44 -16.99 -7.93
N CYS A 255 -16.32 -17.54 -6.73
CA CYS A 255 -15.43 -17.00 -5.69
C CYS A 255 -13.97 -16.96 -6.16
N VAL A 256 -13.54 -18.03 -6.82
CA VAL A 256 -12.17 -18.16 -7.33
C VAL A 256 -11.89 -17.21 -8.49
N LEU A 257 -12.81 -17.11 -9.46
CA LEU A 257 -12.68 -16.20 -10.61
C LEU A 257 -12.81 -14.72 -10.20
N ALA A 258 -13.36 -14.43 -9.02
CA ALA A 258 -13.40 -13.10 -8.44
C ALA A 258 -12.12 -12.72 -7.67
N LEU A 259 -11.14 -13.64 -7.54
CA LEU A 259 -9.84 -13.30 -6.97
C LEU A 259 -9.15 -12.27 -7.87
N SER A 260 -8.78 -11.12 -7.30
CA SER A 260 -8.03 -10.09 -8.02
C SER A 260 -6.69 -10.66 -8.52
N HIS A 261 -6.41 -10.55 -9.83
CA HIS A 261 -5.17 -11.09 -10.41
C HIS A 261 -3.94 -10.17 -10.25
N GLY A 262 -3.97 -9.28 -9.25
CA GLY A 262 -2.88 -8.39 -8.86
C GLY A 262 -3.28 -6.92 -8.88
N ASN A 263 -2.31 -6.05 -8.62
CA ASN A 263 -2.51 -4.61 -8.51
C ASN A 263 -2.98 -3.94 -9.82
N ALA A 264 -2.99 -4.61 -10.96
CA ALA A 264 -3.36 -4.02 -12.24
C ALA A 264 -4.77 -3.41 -12.24
N ASP A 265 -5.74 -3.99 -11.54
CA ASP A 265 -7.09 -3.43 -11.44
C ASP A 265 -7.12 -2.20 -10.51
N VAL A 266 -6.33 -2.25 -9.43
CA VAL A 266 -6.16 -1.13 -8.49
C VAL A 266 -5.42 0.03 -9.16
N GLU A 267 -4.37 -0.24 -9.92
CA GLU A 267 -3.57 0.71 -10.68
C GLU A 267 -4.33 1.28 -11.88
N ARG A 268 -5.17 0.48 -12.54
CA ARG A 268 -6.15 0.99 -13.49
C ARG A 268 -7.08 1.95 -12.77
N GLY A 269 -7.59 1.56 -11.60
CA GLY A 269 -8.39 2.43 -10.74
C GLY A 269 -7.69 3.74 -10.36
N PHE A 270 -6.40 3.70 -10.04
CA PHE A 270 -5.60 4.90 -9.74
C PHE A 270 -5.32 5.74 -10.98
N SER A 271 -5.06 5.13 -12.13
CA SER A 271 -4.89 5.85 -13.39
C SER A 271 -6.18 6.56 -13.79
N GLU A 272 -7.34 5.92 -13.60
CA GLU A 272 -8.64 6.55 -13.80
C GLU A 272 -8.88 7.71 -12.83
N ASN A 273 -8.42 7.58 -11.58
CA ASN A 273 -8.44 8.68 -10.60
C ASN A 273 -7.49 9.81 -10.96
N ALA A 274 -6.31 9.53 -11.51
CA ALA A 274 -5.35 10.54 -11.93
C ALA A 274 -5.93 11.47 -13.02
N PHE A 275 -6.81 10.94 -13.89
CA PHE A 275 -7.57 11.77 -14.84
C PHE A 275 -8.64 12.65 -14.17
N LEU A 276 -9.13 12.29 -12.98
CA LEU A 276 -10.12 13.07 -12.22
C LEU A 276 -9.45 14.10 -11.30
N LEU A 277 -8.28 13.75 -10.76
CA LEU A 277 -7.43 14.56 -9.90
C LEU A 277 -6.38 15.29 -10.75
N THR A 278 -6.84 16.24 -11.57
CA THR A 278 -5.94 17.17 -12.27
C THR A 278 -5.29 18.14 -11.27
N ASP A 279 -4.18 18.78 -11.61
CA ASP A 279 -3.47 19.73 -10.73
C ASP A 279 -4.42 20.85 -10.21
N ASP A 280 -5.37 21.28 -11.04
CA ASP A 280 -6.42 22.26 -10.71
C ASP A 280 -7.57 21.71 -9.82
N ARG A 281 -7.61 20.40 -9.57
CA ARG A 281 -8.66 19.68 -8.82
C ARG A 281 -8.10 18.79 -7.70
N SER A 282 -6.96 19.17 -7.14
CA SER A 282 -6.27 18.43 -6.07
C SER A 282 -7.00 18.41 -4.72
N LEU A 283 -7.98 19.30 -4.50
CA LEU A 283 -8.73 19.45 -3.25
C LEU A 283 -10.11 18.75 -3.26
N LEU A 284 -10.23 17.61 -3.94
CA LEU A 284 -11.47 16.82 -3.90
C LEU A 284 -11.50 15.95 -2.65
N SER A 285 -12.60 16.04 -1.88
CA SER A 285 -12.87 15.11 -0.79
C SER A 285 -13.10 13.68 -1.31
N ASP A 286 -12.87 12.66 -0.47
CA ASP A 286 -13.14 11.26 -0.82
C ASP A 286 -14.58 11.05 -1.32
N ALA A 287 -15.55 11.73 -0.73
CA ALA A 287 -16.95 11.68 -1.15
C ALA A 287 -17.14 12.23 -2.57
N SER A 288 -16.45 13.32 -2.91
CA SER A 288 -16.48 13.92 -4.25
C SER A 288 -15.85 13.00 -5.29
N ILE A 289 -14.71 12.37 -4.96
CA ILE A 289 -14.03 11.41 -5.82
C ILE A 289 -14.96 10.20 -6.07
N ASN A 290 -15.54 9.64 -5.01
CA ASN A 290 -16.48 8.51 -5.12
C ASN A 290 -17.71 8.86 -5.97
N GLY A 291 -18.28 10.07 -5.82
CA GLY A 291 -19.40 10.52 -6.64
C GLY A 291 -19.05 10.65 -8.13
N LEU A 292 -17.87 11.21 -8.44
CA LEU A 292 -17.38 11.32 -9.82
C LEU A 292 -17.11 9.94 -10.44
N ARG A 293 -16.49 9.03 -9.67
CA ARG A 293 -16.27 7.64 -10.10
C ARG A 293 -17.58 6.93 -10.38
N ALA A 294 -18.54 6.98 -9.45
CA ALA A 294 -19.84 6.35 -9.61
C ALA A 294 -20.58 6.87 -10.85
N THR A 295 -20.46 8.16 -11.15
CA THR A 295 -21.04 8.77 -12.36
C THR A 295 -20.38 8.23 -13.62
N ARG A 296 -19.04 8.21 -13.67
CA ARG A 296 -18.26 7.70 -14.81
C ARG A 296 -18.53 6.22 -15.05
N ASP A 297 -18.53 5.41 -13.99
CA ASP A 297 -18.82 3.97 -14.06
C ASP A 297 -20.26 3.73 -14.51
N GLY A 298 -21.21 4.56 -14.05
CA GLY A 298 -22.59 4.55 -14.51
C GLY A 298 -22.70 4.82 -16.02
N VAL A 299 -22.01 5.83 -16.55
CA VAL A 299 -22.00 6.11 -18.00
C VAL A 299 -21.38 4.96 -18.79
N LYS A 300 -20.30 4.37 -18.27
CA LYS A 300 -19.62 3.25 -18.91
C LYS A 300 -20.50 2.00 -18.96
N PHE A 301 -21.17 1.67 -17.85
CA PHE A 301 -21.95 0.44 -17.72
C PHE A 301 -23.34 0.56 -18.36
N PHE A 302 -24.04 1.67 -18.16
CA PHE A 302 -25.42 1.84 -18.62
C PHE A 302 -25.53 2.53 -19.99
N GLY A 303 -24.52 3.29 -20.40
CA GLY A 303 -24.52 4.02 -21.68
C GLY A 303 -23.43 3.57 -22.65
N ASN A 304 -22.80 2.40 -22.43
CA ASN A 304 -21.66 1.92 -23.23
C ASN A 304 -20.54 2.97 -23.42
N GLY A 305 -20.34 3.85 -22.42
CA GLY A 305 -19.36 4.94 -22.47
C GLY A 305 -19.86 6.24 -23.12
N LYS A 306 -21.12 6.31 -23.56
CA LYS A 306 -21.76 7.50 -24.12
C LYS A 306 -22.85 8.01 -23.17
N PRO A 307 -22.75 9.27 -22.70
CA PRO A 307 -23.73 9.83 -21.76
C PRO A 307 -25.17 9.85 -22.28
N HIS A 308 -25.37 10.06 -23.57
CA HIS A 308 -26.71 10.15 -24.18
C HIS A 308 -27.41 8.78 -24.33
N GLU A 309 -26.68 7.68 -24.20
CA GLU A 309 -27.24 6.33 -24.24
C GLU A 309 -27.65 5.82 -22.84
N VAL A 310 -27.34 6.59 -21.78
CA VAL A 310 -27.71 6.22 -20.41
C VAL A 310 -29.22 6.38 -20.21
N PRO A 311 -29.96 5.31 -19.84
CA PRO A 311 -31.41 5.38 -19.65
C PRO A 311 -31.76 6.26 -18.44
N ILE A 312 -32.58 7.27 -18.67
CA ILE A 312 -33.11 8.15 -17.62
C ILE A 312 -34.27 7.43 -16.93
N THR A 313 -33.98 6.79 -15.80
CA THR A 313 -35.00 6.09 -15.00
C THR A 313 -35.76 7.05 -14.10
N LYS A 314 -36.97 6.67 -13.69
CA LYS A 314 -37.76 7.43 -12.70
C LYS A 314 -37.02 7.59 -11.37
N ALA A 315 -36.32 6.54 -10.93
CA ALA A 315 -35.47 6.58 -9.74
C ALA A 315 -34.33 7.62 -9.86
N LEU A 316 -33.72 7.76 -11.05
CA LEU A 316 -32.70 8.78 -11.29
C LEU A 316 -33.31 10.19 -11.20
N LEU A 317 -34.48 10.42 -11.78
CA LEU A 317 -35.18 11.70 -11.71
C LEU A 317 -35.56 12.08 -10.27
N ASP A 318 -36.10 11.13 -9.51
CA ASP A 318 -36.45 11.34 -8.10
C ASP A 318 -35.20 11.56 -7.23
N SER A 319 -34.09 10.86 -7.54
CA SER A 319 -32.81 11.11 -6.90
C SER A 319 -32.32 12.53 -7.16
N VAL A 320 -32.32 13.00 -8.41
CA VAL A 320 -31.87 14.37 -8.75
C VAL A 320 -32.74 15.42 -8.06
N ARG A 321 -34.07 15.24 -8.03
CA ARG A 321 -34.99 16.14 -7.31
C ARG A 321 -34.67 16.26 -5.82
N GLY A 322 -34.29 15.15 -5.18
CA GLY A 322 -33.90 15.13 -3.77
C GLY A 322 -32.45 15.57 -3.47
N ALA A 323 -31.63 15.86 -4.50
CA ALA A 323 -30.19 16.11 -4.31
C ALA A 323 -29.91 17.33 -3.44
N HIS A 324 -30.65 18.42 -3.63
CA HIS A 324 -30.48 19.64 -2.85
C HIS A 324 -30.82 19.43 -1.37
N SER A 325 -31.93 18.75 -1.08
CA SER A 325 -32.32 18.43 0.30
C SER A 325 -31.26 17.57 1.00
N ARG A 326 -30.72 16.55 0.32
CA ARG A 326 -29.62 15.72 0.88
C ARG A 326 -28.35 16.52 1.13
N TYR A 327 -28.04 17.48 0.25
CA TYR A 327 -26.91 18.39 0.46
C TYR A 327 -27.11 19.28 1.70
N CYS A 328 -28.31 19.84 1.91
CA CYS A 328 -28.61 20.62 3.10
C CYS A 328 -28.44 19.80 4.38
N ILE A 329 -28.95 18.57 4.41
CA ILE A 329 -28.81 17.66 5.56
C ILE A 329 -27.33 17.34 5.84
N ASP A 330 -26.55 17.04 4.81
CA ASP A 330 -25.11 16.76 4.94
C ASP A 330 -24.34 18.00 5.44
N LEU A 331 -24.72 19.20 5.00
CA LEU A 331 -24.12 20.45 5.44
C LEU A 331 -24.42 20.76 6.91
N GLU A 332 -25.67 20.55 7.36
CA GLU A 332 -26.05 20.67 8.77
C GLU A 332 -25.26 19.68 9.64
N LYS A 333 -25.13 18.43 9.19
CA LYS A 333 -24.36 17.42 9.91
C LYS A 333 -22.89 17.81 10.05
N ARG A 334 -22.25 18.30 8.98
CA ARG A 334 -20.87 18.79 9.04
C ARG A 334 -20.71 19.98 9.97
N GLN A 335 -21.68 20.90 10.00
CA GLN A 335 -21.65 22.03 10.94
C GLN A 335 -21.74 21.55 12.40
N GLN A 336 -22.60 20.58 12.69
CA GLN A 336 -22.71 19.97 14.02
C GLN A 336 -21.44 19.22 14.43
N GLU A 337 -20.82 18.48 13.52
CA GLU A 337 -19.54 17.80 13.76
C GLU A 337 -18.42 18.81 14.05
N LEU A 338 -18.35 19.91 13.29
CA LEU A 338 -17.38 20.98 13.52
C LEU A 338 -17.58 21.68 14.88
N LEU A 339 -18.83 21.92 15.27
CA LEU A 339 -19.16 22.51 16.58
C LEU A 339 -18.79 21.55 17.71
N THR A 340 -19.14 20.27 17.57
CA THR A 340 -18.79 19.22 18.55
C THR A 340 -17.27 19.11 18.70
N ASN A 341 -16.52 19.06 17.60
CA ASN A 341 -15.06 19.00 17.64
C ASN A 341 -14.43 20.24 18.27
N LYS A 342 -14.95 21.44 17.98
CA LYS A 342 -14.50 22.67 18.64
C LYS A 342 -14.75 22.63 20.15
N ASN A 343 -15.89 22.11 20.58
CA ASN A 343 -16.22 21.96 21.99
C ASN A 343 -15.29 20.94 22.68
N LEU A 344 -15.06 19.78 22.06
CA LEU A 344 -14.11 18.78 22.56
C LEU A 344 -12.70 19.35 22.73
N VAL A 345 -12.19 20.07 21.72
CA VAL A 345 -10.87 20.72 21.80
C VAL A 345 -10.82 21.79 22.91
N ASN A 346 -11.91 22.52 23.13
CA ASN A 346 -11.98 23.50 24.22
C ASN A 346 -12.05 22.84 25.60
N GLU A 347 -12.77 21.72 25.72
CA GLU A 347 -12.83 20.90 26.94
C GLU A 347 -11.47 20.27 27.26
N GLU A 348 -10.78 19.74 26.25
CA GLU A 348 -9.40 19.24 26.38
C GLU A 348 -8.46 20.34 26.89
N LYS A 349 -8.49 21.53 26.28
CA LYS A 349 -7.67 22.67 26.73
C LYS A 349 -7.99 23.11 28.16
N GLN A 350 -9.26 23.11 28.55
CA GLN A 350 -9.64 23.42 29.93
C GLN A 350 -9.15 22.34 30.91
N ASN A 351 -9.27 21.06 30.55
CA ASN A 351 -8.76 19.97 31.35
C ASN A 351 -7.24 20.02 31.51
N ASP A 352 -6.51 20.29 30.42
CA ASP A 352 -5.06 20.44 30.45
C ASP A 352 -4.64 21.60 31.37
N PHE A 353 -5.32 22.74 31.29
CA PHE A 353 -5.10 23.87 32.21
C PHE A 353 -5.35 23.50 33.67
N PHE A 354 -6.40 22.71 33.97
CA PHE A 354 -6.66 22.25 35.33
C PHE A 354 -5.59 21.25 35.82
N ILE A 355 -5.12 20.35 34.96
CA ILE A 355 -4.07 19.37 35.26
C ILE A 355 -2.74 20.08 35.55
N GLU A 356 -2.33 21.04 34.71
CA GLU A 356 -1.12 21.83 34.89
C GLU A 356 -1.13 22.55 36.25
N LYS A 357 -2.20 23.28 36.53
CA LYS A 357 -2.36 23.99 37.81
C LYS A 357 -2.42 23.05 39.02
N GLN A 358 -2.92 21.84 38.85
CA GLN A 358 -2.93 20.83 39.91
C GLN A 358 -1.53 20.29 40.17
N ASN A 359 -0.73 20.07 39.12
CA ASN A 359 0.66 19.63 39.22
C ASN A 359 1.53 20.68 39.93
N ASP A 360 1.37 21.96 39.57
CA ASP A 360 2.09 23.07 40.24
C ASP A 360 1.85 23.08 41.75
N LEU A 361 0.58 22.93 42.18
CA LEU A 361 0.22 22.91 43.59
C LEU A 361 0.74 21.63 44.30
N TYR A 362 0.79 20.50 43.60
CA TYR A 362 1.40 19.28 44.13
C TYR A 362 2.92 19.43 44.32
N ASP A 363 3.61 20.04 43.38
CA ASP A 363 5.05 20.32 43.49
C ASP A 363 5.34 21.33 44.61
N GLU A 364 4.53 22.38 44.74
CA GLU A 364 4.59 23.32 45.86
C GLU A 364 4.36 22.58 47.19
N GLN A 365 3.38 21.68 47.26
CA GLN A 365 3.08 20.90 48.46
C GLN A 365 4.25 19.98 48.83
N LYS A 366 4.89 19.34 47.85
CA LYS A 366 6.08 18.50 48.04
C LYS A 366 7.27 19.31 48.57
N CYS A 367 7.48 20.52 48.04
CA CYS A 367 8.51 21.44 48.51
C CYS A 367 8.27 21.87 49.97
N LEU A 368 7.04 22.25 50.30
CA LEU A 368 6.65 22.62 51.66
C LEU A 368 6.84 21.46 52.65
N HIS A 369 6.51 20.22 52.25
CA HIS A 369 6.70 19.04 53.10
C HIS A 369 8.19 18.76 53.36
N LYS A 370 9.05 18.92 52.35
CA LYS A 370 10.50 18.83 52.50
C LYS A 370 11.05 19.89 53.45
N ASN A 371 10.54 21.12 53.35
CA ASN A 371 10.91 22.21 54.28
C ASN A 371 10.49 21.87 55.72
N LEU A 372 9.30 21.28 55.91
CA LEU A 372 8.83 20.84 57.23
C LEU A 372 9.77 19.77 57.83
N THR A 373 10.20 18.79 57.03
CA THR A 373 11.21 17.80 57.48
C THR A 373 12.53 18.47 57.87
N ASN A 374 12.98 19.48 57.14
CA ASN A 374 14.20 20.22 57.48
C ASN A 374 14.05 21.05 58.75
N ILE A 375 12.91 21.72 58.94
CA ILE A 375 12.60 22.49 60.16
C ILE A 375 12.57 21.55 61.37
N GLN A 376 11.96 20.37 61.24
CA GLN A 376 11.95 19.37 62.32
C GLN A 376 13.38 18.97 62.72
N LYS A 377 14.25 18.68 61.74
CA LYS A 377 15.66 18.38 62.03
C LYS A 377 16.39 19.53 62.75
N MET A 378 16.11 20.78 62.38
CA MET A 378 16.68 21.94 63.07
C MET A 378 16.21 22.05 64.53
N ILE A 379 14.93 21.76 64.79
CA ILE A 379 14.38 21.74 66.16
C ILE A 379 14.98 20.59 66.96
N ASP A 380 15.10 19.41 66.36
CA ASP A 380 15.70 18.23 67.00
C ASP A 380 17.18 18.51 67.36
N GLU A 381 17.95 19.11 66.44
CA GLU A 381 19.34 19.53 66.68
C GLU A 381 19.43 20.59 67.80
N GLY A 382 18.57 21.60 67.78
CA GLY A 382 18.50 22.59 68.85
C GLY A 382 18.17 21.97 70.21
N THR A 383 17.32 20.95 70.24
CA THR A 383 16.92 20.23 71.45
C THR A 383 18.07 19.37 72.00
N GLU A 384 18.84 18.72 71.12
CA GLU A 384 20.03 17.95 71.49
C GLU A 384 21.14 18.84 72.06
N ARG A 385 21.41 19.98 71.40
CA ARG A 385 22.34 21.00 71.89
C ARG A 385 21.94 21.56 73.25
N LEU A 386 20.65 21.86 73.43
CA LEU A 386 20.10 22.31 74.71
C LEU A 386 20.34 21.27 75.82
N THR A 387 20.06 19.99 75.56
CA THR A 387 20.23 18.90 76.53
C THR A 387 21.71 18.72 76.93
N SER A 388 22.61 18.85 75.97
CA SER A 388 24.06 18.79 76.18
C SER A 388 24.56 19.99 76.98
N ALA A 389 24.11 21.20 76.65
CA ALA A 389 24.48 22.45 77.34
C ALA A 389 23.97 22.51 78.79
N ILE A 390 22.79 21.96 79.08
CA ILE A 390 22.26 21.79 80.44
C ILE A 390 23.17 20.87 81.26
N SER A 391 23.68 19.80 80.64
CA SER A 391 24.57 18.83 81.30
C SER A 391 25.97 19.39 81.58
N SER A 392 26.49 20.28 80.71
CA SER A 392 27.79 20.93 80.85
C SER A 392 27.77 22.26 81.61
N LYS A 393 26.58 22.77 81.97
CA LYS A 393 26.34 24.10 82.61
C LYS A 393 26.86 25.29 81.80
N ASP A 394 26.88 25.18 80.46
CA ASP A 394 27.22 26.29 79.58
C ASP A 394 25.99 27.18 79.31
N PHE A 395 25.82 28.22 80.12
CA PHE A 395 24.68 29.13 80.03
C PHE A 395 24.58 29.87 78.68
N LYS A 396 25.69 30.06 77.97
CA LYS A 396 25.69 30.77 76.68
C LYS A 396 25.14 29.88 75.58
N GLU A 397 25.46 28.58 75.61
CA GLU A 397 24.95 27.60 74.65
C GLU A 397 23.48 27.22 74.91
N ILE A 398 23.00 27.38 76.15
CA ILE A 398 21.57 27.25 76.48
C ILE A 398 20.75 28.34 75.79
N GLU A 399 21.19 29.60 75.87
CA GLU A 399 20.49 30.74 75.27
C GLU A 399 20.46 30.63 73.72
N THR A 400 21.57 30.26 73.09
CA THR A 400 21.64 30.05 71.63
C THR A 400 20.75 28.90 71.16
N SER A 401 20.70 27.81 71.93
CA SER A 401 19.85 26.66 71.61
C SER A 401 18.35 26.98 71.75
N LEU A 402 17.97 27.79 72.75
CA LEU A 402 16.59 28.25 72.93
C LEU A 402 16.13 29.12 71.74
N LEU A 403 16.97 30.08 71.33
CA LEU A 403 16.68 30.94 70.18
C LEU A 403 16.54 30.14 68.86
N LEU A 404 17.33 29.07 68.70
CA LEU A 404 17.25 28.18 67.54
C LEU A 404 15.91 27.40 67.51
N ILE A 405 15.46 26.92 68.68
CA ILE A 405 14.17 26.22 68.83
C ILE A 405 13.01 27.19 68.59
N GLU A 406 13.07 28.40 69.14
CA GLU A 406 12.03 29.43 68.99
C GLU A 406 11.88 29.83 67.51
N GLY A 407 12.98 30.15 66.83
CA GLY A 407 12.98 30.43 65.40
C GLY A 407 12.56 29.23 64.53
N GLY A 408 12.82 28.00 64.97
CA GLY A 408 12.32 26.78 64.36
C GLY A 408 10.80 26.65 64.47
N ASN A 409 10.25 26.91 65.66
CA ASN A 409 8.81 26.85 65.93
C ASN A 409 8.02 27.92 65.16
N GLU A 410 8.55 29.14 65.03
CA GLU A 410 7.94 30.17 64.19
C GLU A 410 7.86 29.75 62.71
N LYS A 411 8.98 29.24 62.15
CA LYS A 411 9.02 28.71 60.79
C LYS A 411 8.09 27.52 60.59
N LEU A 412 7.95 26.66 61.60
CA LEU A 412 7.02 25.54 61.59
C LEU A 412 5.57 26.03 61.49
N ALA A 413 5.18 27.02 62.28
CA ALA A 413 3.83 27.60 62.25
C ALA A 413 3.51 28.24 60.87
N MET A 414 4.46 29.01 60.32
CA MET A 414 4.31 29.60 58.98
C MET A 414 4.16 28.52 57.89
N THR A 415 5.06 27.54 57.87
CA THR A 415 5.07 26.47 56.85
C THR A 415 3.81 25.61 56.93
N THR A 416 3.34 25.30 58.14
CA THR A 416 2.09 24.55 58.36
C THR A 416 0.88 25.30 57.82
N THR A 417 0.81 26.62 58.04
CA THR A 417 -0.25 27.48 57.52
C THR A 417 -0.27 27.48 55.98
N HIS A 418 0.92 27.54 55.35
CA HIS A 418 1.06 27.44 53.89
C HIS A 418 0.57 26.09 53.34
N ILE A 419 0.88 24.98 54.02
CA ILE A 419 0.41 23.63 53.62
C ILE A 419 -1.12 23.56 53.66
N VAL A 420 -1.75 24.08 54.71
CA VAL A 420 -3.22 24.09 54.85
C VAL A 420 -3.85 24.93 53.73
N CYS A 421 -3.30 26.12 53.46
CA CYS A 421 -3.75 26.99 52.38
C CYS A 421 -3.64 26.31 51.01
N ASN A 422 -2.50 25.69 50.72
CA ASN A 422 -2.28 24.98 49.46
C ASN A 422 -3.22 23.77 49.30
N SER A 423 -3.41 23.00 50.37
CA SER A 423 -4.37 21.87 50.40
C SER A 423 -5.81 22.30 50.14
N SER A 424 -6.21 23.47 50.66
CA SER A 424 -7.51 24.07 50.38
C SER A 424 -7.68 24.44 48.90
N LYS A 425 -6.65 25.07 48.30
CA LYS A 425 -6.64 25.39 46.86
C LYS A 425 -6.76 24.13 45.99
N LEU A 426 -6.03 23.06 46.33
CA LEU A 426 -6.10 21.77 45.63
C LEU A 426 -7.51 21.16 45.69
N ASN A 427 -8.16 21.22 46.86
CA ASN A 427 -9.53 20.73 47.04
C ASN A 427 -10.57 21.57 46.28
N GLN A 428 -10.38 22.90 46.21
CA GLN A 428 -11.24 23.77 45.41
C GLN A 428 -11.12 23.49 43.91
N LEU A 429 -9.91 23.25 43.40
CA LEU A 429 -9.68 22.89 42.01
C LEU A 429 -10.32 21.53 41.66
N LYS A 430 -10.15 20.51 42.50
CA LYS A 430 -10.82 19.20 42.34
C LYS A 430 -12.35 19.31 42.31
N LYS A 431 -12.93 20.27 43.03
CA LYS A 431 -14.38 20.54 42.99
C LYS A 431 -14.81 21.24 41.70
N LYS A 432 -13.97 22.12 41.14
CA LYS A 432 -14.23 22.82 39.88
C LYS A 432 -14.12 21.91 38.66
N GLN A 433 -13.25 20.89 38.69
CA GLN A 433 -13.09 19.91 37.61
C GLN A 433 -14.25 18.89 37.52
N LYS A 434 -15.04 18.73 38.59
CA LYS A 434 -16.19 17.80 38.64
C LYS A 434 -17.53 18.44 38.23
N LYS A 435 -17.55 19.75 38.00
CA LYS A 435 -18.70 20.49 37.48
C LYS A 435 -18.46 20.77 36.01
#